data_AF-W9CL03-F1
#
_entry.id   AF-W9CL03-F1
#
_cell.length_a   1.000
_cell.length_b   1.000
_cell.length_c   1.000
_cell.angle_alpha   90.00
_cell.angle_beta   90.00
_cell.angle_gamma   90.00
#
_symmetry.space_group_name_H-M   'P 1'
#
loop_
_entity.id
_entity.type
_entity.pdbx_description
1 polymer ?
#
loop_
_entity_poly.entity_id
_entity_poly.type
_entity_poly.pdbx_seq_one_letter_code
_entity_poly.pdbx_strand_id
1 'polypeptide(L)'
;MTTTPSQTTSSQTPSTMILPEGLTADSIDTIPVLCEILSRLQNFSPSNSSATSPPGATPSFNANSTGPLNIKDIYTATDGIKHKLQKARASVKGLPDMHRSIEDQEEELRECEEKIRQQREVLNLLMKVGLNMKKEREGRGSGDIMET
;
A
#
# COMPACT_ATOMS: atom_id res chain seq x y z
N MET A 1 21.81 5.59 42.44
CA MET A 1 22.43 4.78 41.37
C MET A 1 21.34 4.49 40.36
N THR A 2 21.27 5.29 39.29
CA THR A 2 20.23 5.27 38.26
C THR A 2 20.83 4.74 36.95
N THR A 3 20.28 3.66 36.38
CA THR A 3 20.68 3.16 35.05
C THR A 3 19.44 2.75 34.23
N THR A 4 19.08 3.66 33.33
CA THR A 4 18.66 3.52 31.92
C THR A 4 18.18 2.16 31.37
N PRO A 5 17.02 2.11 30.70
CA PRO A 5 16.73 1.12 29.66
C PRO A 5 17.04 1.65 28.25
N SER A 6 17.64 0.78 27.43
CA SER A 6 17.98 1.00 26.02
C SER A 6 16.73 1.10 25.14
N GLN A 7 16.64 2.14 24.31
CA GLN A 7 15.61 2.29 23.28
C GLN A 7 16.23 1.98 21.91
N THR A 8 15.79 0.89 21.29
CA THR A 8 16.17 0.49 19.93
C THR A 8 15.27 1.22 18.95
N THR A 9 15.80 2.21 18.23
CA THR A 9 15.11 2.92 17.16
C THR A 9 15.36 2.22 15.82
N SER A 10 14.34 1.54 15.29
CA SER A 10 14.34 1.05 13.91
C SER A 10 14.03 2.20 12.96
N SER A 11 14.99 2.57 12.12
CA SER A 11 14.80 3.51 11.02
C SER A 11 14.13 2.80 9.85
N GLN A 12 12.88 3.14 9.54
CA GLN A 12 12.19 2.65 8.34
C GLN A 12 12.22 3.75 7.27
N THR A 13 12.75 3.42 6.09
CA THR A 13 12.83 4.28 4.90
C THR A 13 11.44 4.46 4.26
N PRO A 14 11.16 5.61 3.61
CA PRO A 14 9.85 5.87 3.01
C PRO A 14 9.67 5.00 1.75
N SER A 15 8.99 3.87 1.90
CA SER A 15 8.52 3.08 0.77
C SER A 15 7.39 3.88 0.10
N THR A 16 7.64 4.38 -1.11
CA THR A 16 6.58 4.82 -2.01
C THR A 16 5.50 3.75 -2.04
N MET A 17 4.28 4.09 -1.59
CA MET A 17 3.11 3.20 -1.49
C MET A 17 2.77 2.57 -2.84
N ILE A 18 3.45 1.50 -3.21
CA ILE A 18 2.96 0.56 -4.21
C ILE A 18 2.17 -0.45 -3.40
N LEU A 19 0.84 -0.47 -3.56
CA LEU A 19 0.02 -1.49 -2.92
C LEU A 19 0.52 -2.87 -3.38
N PRO A 20 0.68 -3.84 -2.46
CA PRO A 20 1.10 -5.17 -2.84
C PRO A 20 0.12 -5.81 -3.81
N GLU A 21 0.68 -6.56 -4.77
CA GLU A 21 -0.07 -7.32 -5.78
C GLU A 21 -1.18 -8.13 -5.10
N GLY A 22 -2.45 -7.85 -5.41
CA GLY A 22 -3.62 -8.47 -4.76
C GLY A 22 -4.43 -7.59 -3.82
N LEU A 23 -4.01 -6.34 -3.56
CA LEU A 23 -4.86 -5.30 -2.94
C LEU A 23 -5.40 -4.28 -3.94
N THR A 24 -5.36 -4.60 -5.24
CA THR A 24 -6.05 -3.79 -6.25
C THR A 24 -7.56 -3.94 -6.11
N ALA A 25 -8.32 -2.89 -6.44
CA ALA A 25 -9.79 -2.89 -6.30
C ALA A 25 -10.44 -4.12 -6.97
N ASP A 26 -9.94 -4.54 -8.14
CA ASP A 26 -10.40 -5.71 -8.88
C ASP A 26 -10.01 -7.08 -8.25
N SER A 27 -8.96 -7.11 -7.43
CA SER A 27 -8.57 -8.34 -6.72
C SER A 27 -9.44 -8.58 -5.49
N ILE A 28 -9.94 -7.51 -4.86
CA ILE A 28 -10.75 -7.56 -3.64
C ILE A 28 -12.25 -7.65 -3.98
N ASP A 29 -12.67 -7.06 -5.10
CA ASP A 29 -14.06 -7.09 -5.54
C ASP A 29 -14.43 -8.48 -6.12
N THR A 30 -14.81 -9.37 -5.21
CA THR A 30 -15.27 -10.73 -5.54
C THR A 30 -16.80 -10.79 -5.71
N ILE A 31 -17.52 -9.68 -5.45
CA ILE A 31 -18.98 -9.64 -5.48
C ILE A 31 -19.53 -9.94 -6.88
N PRO A 32 -19.04 -9.33 -7.98
CA PRO A 32 -19.52 -9.64 -9.32
C PRO A 32 -19.35 -11.12 -9.68
N VAL A 33 -18.21 -11.71 -9.31
CA VAL A 33 -17.90 -13.12 -9.58
C VAL A 33 -18.81 -14.05 -8.77
N LEU A 34 -19.08 -13.73 -7.50
CA LEU A 34 -20.05 -14.48 -6.69
C LEU A 34 -21.46 -14.39 -7.26
N CYS A 35 -21.90 -13.21 -7.67
CA CYS A 35 -23.22 -13.01 -8.29
C CYS A 35 -23.37 -13.80 -9.59
N GLU A 36 -22.31 -13.88 -10.40
CA GLU A 36 -22.29 -14.69 -11.63
C GLU A 36 -22.43 -16.19 -11.31
N ILE A 37 -21.65 -16.71 -10.36
CA ILE A 37 -21.69 -18.12 -9.94
C ILE A 37 -23.07 -18.47 -9.35
N LEU A 38 -23.64 -17.60 -8.51
CA LEU A 38 -24.96 -17.80 -7.91
C LEU A 38 -26.07 -17.77 -8.97
N SER A 39 -25.99 -16.87 -9.94
CA SER A 39 -26.96 -16.81 -11.06
C SER A 39 -26.92 -18.11 -11.87
N ARG A 40 -25.72 -18.61 -12.18
CA ARG A 40 -25.53 -19.86 -12.90
C ARG A 40 -25.99 -21.10 -12.13
N LEU A 41 -25.93 -21.06 -10.80
CA LEU A 41 -26.46 -22.11 -9.93
C LEU A 41 -28.00 -22.05 -9.85
N GLN A 42 -28.59 -20.85 -9.80
CA GLN A 42 -30.04 -20.68 -9.75
C GLN A 42 -30.73 -21.09 -11.06
N ASN A 43 -30.04 -20.97 -12.20
CA ASN A 43 -30.50 -21.48 -13.49
C ASN A 43 -30.35 -23.02 -13.65
N PHE A 44 -29.87 -23.74 -12.63
CA PHE A 44 -29.83 -25.20 -12.61
C PHE A 44 -31.25 -25.76 -12.45
N SER A 45 -31.94 -25.98 -13.57
CA SER A 45 -33.18 -26.75 -13.62
C SER A 45 -32.86 -28.20 -13.97
N PRO A 46 -33.26 -29.21 -13.16
CA PRO A 46 -32.99 -30.62 -13.43
C PRO A 46 -33.66 -31.15 -14.71
N SER A 47 -34.53 -30.36 -15.35
CA SER A 47 -35.22 -30.74 -16.59
C SER A 47 -34.39 -30.59 -17.86
N ASN A 48 -33.18 -30.01 -17.81
CA ASN A 48 -32.39 -29.73 -19.01
C ASN A 48 -31.11 -30.58 -19.09
N SER A 49 -31.25 -31.90 -18.96
CA SER A 49 -30.18 -32.86 -19.22
C SER A 49 -29.99 -33.10 -20.73
N SER A 50 -29.49 -32.11 -21.47
CA SER A 50 -28.98 -32.35 -22.83
C SER A 50 -27.98 -31.26 -23.24
N ALA A 51 -26.76 -31.36 -22.74
CA ALA A 51 -25.61 -30.70 -23.35
C ALA A 51 -24.40 -31.65 -23.27
N THR A 52 -24.19 -32.38 -24.35
CA THR A 52 -22.96 -33.13 -24.63
C THR A 52 -21.80 -32.15 -24.81
N SER A 53 -20.84 -32.16 -23.89
CA SER A 53 -19.55 -31.46 -24.05
C SER A 53 -18.42 -32.50 -24.25
N PRO A 54 -17.43 -32.25 -25.13
CA PRO A 54 -16.36 -33.21 -25.40
C PRO A 54 -15.36 -33.29 -24.23
N PRO A 55 -14.70 -34.45 -24.03
CA PRO A 55 -13.73 -34.64 -22.96
C PRO A 55 -12.37 -34.05 -23.37
N GLY A 56 -11.87 -33.04 -22.65
CA GLY A 56 -10.48 -32.60 -22.83
C GLY A 56 -10.13 -31.15 -22.51
N ALA A 57 -11.07 -30.28 -22.17
CA ALA A 57 -10.73 -28.91 -21.78
C ALA A 57 -10.47 -28.83 -20.28
N THR A 58 -9.21 -28.63 -19.89
CA THR A 58 -8.88 -28.06 -18.58
C THR A 58 -9.64 -26.74 -18.44
N PRO A 59 -10.45 -26.52 -17.37
CA PRO A 59 -11.20 -25.29 -17.25
C PRO A 59 -10.21 -24.21 -16.81
N SER A 60 -9.65 -23.50 -17.80
CA SER A 60 -9.11 -22.17 -17.56
C SER A 60 -10.22 -21.33 -16.97
N PHE A 61 -9.86 -20.46 -16.03
CA PHE A 61 -10.75 -19.60 -15.26
C PHE A 61 -11.42 -18.57 -16.17
N ASN A 62 -12.32 -19.02 -17.05
CA ASN A 62 -13.09 -18.18 -17.93
C ASN A 62 -14.35 -17.77 -17.16
N ALA A 63 -14.35 -16.52 -16.68
CA ALA A 63 -15.53 -15.73 -16.31
C ALA A 63 -16.51 -15.48 -17.49
N ASN A 64 -16.48 -16.37 -18.49
CA ASN A 64 -17.21 -16.31 -19.75
C ASN A 64 -17.94 -17.63 -20.03
N SER A 65 -18.00 -18.55 -19.05
CA SER A 65 -18.78 -19.78 -19.16
C SER A 65 -20.25 -19.48 -18.88
N THR A 66 -21.01 -19.16 -19.91
CA THR A 66 -22.43 -18.74 -19.85
C THR A 66 -23.42 -19.89 -19.58
N GLY A 67 -22.93 -21.10 -19.30
CA GLY A 67 -23.75 -22.29 -19.08
C GLY A 67 -24.12 -22.53 -17.60
N PRO A 68 -25.24 -23.25 -17.33
CA PRO A 68 -25.62 -23.68 -15.98
C PRO A 68 -24.47 -24.41 -15.29
N LEU A 69 -24.21 -24.09 -14.02
CA LEU A 69 -23.19 -24.78 -13.22
C LEU A 69 -23.74 -26.11 -12.73
N ASN A 70 -23.04 -27.20 -13.03
CA ASN A 70 -23.33 -28.50 -12.42
C ASN A 70 -22.84 -28.49 -10.97
N ILE A 71 -23.53 -29.20 -10.07
CA ILE A 71 -23.21 -29.26 -8.63
C ILE A 71 -21.76 -29.71 -8.39
N LYS A 72 -21.21 -30.54 -9.28
CA LYS A 72 -19.83 -31.04 -9.21
C LYS A 72 -18.78 -29.96 -9.54
N ASP A 73 -19.15 -28.96 -10.33
CA ASP A 73 -18.25 -27.91 -10.81
C ASP A 73 -18.21 -26.69 -9.89
N ILE A 74 -19.07 -26.65 -8.85
CA ILE A 74 -19.13 -25.55 -7.86
C ILE A 74 -17.77 -25.35 -7.18
N TYR A 75 -17.10 -26.45 -6.81
CA TYR A 75 -15.79 -26.38 -6.15
C TYR A 75 -14.78 -25.67 -7.04
N THR A 76 -14.67 -26.10 -8.30
CA THR A 76 -13.76 -25.51 -9.29
C THR A 76 -14.12 -24.07 -9.63
N ALA A 77 -15.41 -23.75 -9.76
CA ALA A 77 -15.88 -22.39 -10.03
C ALA A 77 -15.57 -21.43 -8.86
N THR A 78 -15.60 -21.92 -7.63
CA THR A 78 -15.38 -21.11 -6.42
C THR A 78 -13.89 -21.04 -6.02
N ASP A 79 -13.04 -21.96 -6.49
CA ASP A 79 -11.64 -22.07 -6.06
C ASP A 79 -10.82 -20.80 -6.37
N GLY A 80 -11.07 -20.14 -7.50
CA GLY A 80 -10.39 -18.87 -7.80
C GLY A 80 -10.76 -17.72 -6.86
N ILE A 81 -12.00 -17.71 -6.34
CA ILE A 81 -12.42 -16.74 -5.31
C ILE A 81 -11.68 -17.01 -4.01
N LYS A 82 -11.58 -18.29 -3.63
CA LYS A 82 -10.80 -18.71 -2.47
C LYS A 82 -9.33 -18.28 -2.59
N HIS A 83 -8.71 -18.48 -3.75
CA HIS A 83 -7.34 -18.03 -4.00
C HIS A 83 -7.19 -16.49 -3.94
N LYS A 84 -8.11 -15.74 -4.54
CA LYS A 84 -8.16 -14.27 -4.45
C LYS A 84 -8.26 -13.80 -2.99
N LEU A 85 -9.18 -14.38 -2.21
CA LEU A 85 -9.40 -14.02 -0.81
C LEU A 85 -8.18 -14.38 0.07
N GLN A 86 -7.57 -15.55 -0.15
CA GLN A 86 -6.37 -15.96 0.56
C GLN A 86 -5.20 -15.02 0.27
N LYS A 87 -5.01 -14.64 -1.00
CA LYS A 87 -3.99 -13.68 -1.42
C LYS A 87 -4.23 -12.32 -0.78
N ALA A 88 -5.46 -11.79 -0.85
CA ALA A 88 -5.82 -10.53 -0.22
C ALA A 88 -5.55 -10.55 1.30
N ARG A 89 -5.94 -11.62 2.00
CA ARG A 89 -5.68 -11.77 3.44
C ARG A 89 -4.18 -11.80 3.78
N ALA A 90 -3.39 -12.49 2.96
CA ALA A 90 -1.93 -12.52 3.14
C ALA A 90 -1.31 -11.15 2.87
N SER A 91 -1.74 -10.45 1.82
CA SER A 91 -1.27 -9.11 1.48
C SER A 91 -1.65 -8.08 2.53
N VAL A 92 -2.88 -8.12 3.07
CA VAL A 92 -3.29 -7.30 4.22
C VAL A 92 -2.34 -7.59 5.37
N LYS A 93 -2.18 -8.85 5.81
CA LYS A 93 -1.25 -9.23 6.89
C LYS A 93 0.20 -8.78 6.70
N GLY A 94 0.65 -8.62 5.46
CA GLY A 94 1.99 -8.15 5.14
C GLY A 94 2.15 -6.63 5.08
N LEU A 95 1.08 -5.84 5.24
CA LEU A 95 1.18 -4.38 5.23
C LEU A 95 1.92 -3.87 6.48
N PRO A 96 2.79 -2.86 6.32
CA PRO A 96 3.45 -2.22 7.46
C PRO A 96 2.43 -1.55 8.38
N ASP A 97 2.76 -1.46 9.66
CA ASP A 97 1.99 -0.76 10.69
C ASP A 97 0.50 -1.12 10.83
N MET A 98 0.06 -2.29 10.33
CA MET A 98 -1.31 -2.75 10.55
C MET A 98 -1.68 -3.01 12.02
N HIS A 99 -0.68 -3.19 12.87
CA HIS A 99 -0.87 -3.43 14.30
C HIS A 99 -1.01 -2.13 15.09
N ARG A 100 -0.82 -0.98 14.43
CA ARG A 100 -0.78 0.33 15.07
C ARG A 100 -2.09 1.08 14.84
N SER A 101 -2.51 1.85 15.84
CA SER A 101 -3.71 2.69 15.72
C SER A 101 -3.44 3.91 14.84
N ILE A 102 -4.50 4.43 14.23
CA ILE A 102 -4.47 5.72 13.51
C ILE A 102 -4.05 6.85 14.46
N GLU A 103 -4.52 6.82 15.70
CA GLU A 103 -4.19 7.84 16.71
C GLU A 103 -2.69 7.90 16.99
N ASP A 104 -2.04 6.74 17.15
CA ASP A 104 -0.60 6.69 17.35
C ASP A 104 0.13 7.26 16.10
N GLN A 105 -0.34 6.92 14.89
CA GLN A 105 0.22 7.43 13.64
C GLN A 105 0.09 8.93 13.48
N GLU A 106 -1.04 9.50 13.90
CA GLU A 106 -1.27 10.94 13.91
C GLU A 106 -0.37 11.66 14.92
N GLU A 107 -0.14 11.07 16.10
CA GLU A 107 0.80 11.61 17.08
C GLU A 107 2.24 11.63 16.53
N GLU A 108 2.68 10.52 15.93
CA GLU A 108 4.02 10.45 15.31
C GLU A 108 4.16 11.45 14.16
N LEU A 109 3.12 11.60 13.34
CA LEU A 109 3.10 12.56 12.25
C LEU A 109 3.29 13.98 12.80
N ARG A 110 2.59 14.33 13.88
CA ARG A 110 2.74 15.63 14.55
C ARG A 110 4.16 15.86 15.07
N GLU A 111 4.77 14.85 15.69
CA GLU A 111 6.17 14.94 16.13
C GLU A 111 7.14 15.11 14.96
N CYS A 112 6.93 14.36 13.87
CA CYS A 112 7.73 14.45 12.66
C CYS A 112 7.62 15.83 12.00
N GLU A 113 6.41 16.39 11.91
CA GLU A 113 6.18 17.74 11.39
C GLU A 113 6.87 18.80 12.24
N GLU A 114 6.82 18.67 13.57
CA GLU A 114 7.52 19.57 14.48
C GLU A 114 9.05 19.48 14.33
N LYS A 115 9.59 18.27 14.18
CA LYS A 115 11.02 18.07 13.86
C LYS A 115 11.39 18.73 12.53
N ILE A 116 10.57 18.58 11.49
CA ILE A 116 10.78 19.23 10.19
C ILE A 116 10.75 20.75 10.34
N ARG A 117 9.82 21.29 11.14
CA ARG A 117 9.73 22.72 11.42
C ARG A 117 11.02 23.25 12.04
N GLN A 118 11.52 22.58 13.08
CA GLN A 118 12.77 22.94 13.75
C GLN A 118 13.98 22.86 12.81
N GLN A 119 14.07 21.79 12.01
CA GLN A 119 15.15 21.63 11.03
C GLN A 119 15.14 22.76 9.98
N ARG A 120 13.96 23.16 9.51
CA ARG A 120 13.81 24.30 8.59
C ARG A 120 14.25 25.62 9.21
N GLU A 121 13.96 25.84 10.48
CA GLU A 121 14.38 27.04 11.22
C GLU A 121 15.91 27.10 11.36
N VAL A 122 16.54 25.99 11.74
CA VAL A 122 18.01 25.90 11.84
C VAL A 122 18.67 26.15 10.48
N LEU A 123 18.14 25.59 9.40
CA LEU A 123 18.64 25.85 8.05
C LEU A 123 18.50 27.34 7.67
N ASN A 124 17.40 27.98 8.03
CA ASN A 124 17.20 29.41 7.77
C ASN A 124 18.22 30.26 8.54
N LEU A 125 18.46 29.94 9.82
CA LEU A 125 19.45 30.62 10.63
C LEU A 125 20.85 30.46 10.05
N LEU A 126 21.22 29.24 9.65
CA LEU A 126 22.52 28.96 9.05
C LEU A 126 22.71 29.73 7.73
N MET A 127 21.67 29.78 6.89
CA MET A 127 21.66 30.60 5.67
C MET A 127 21.88 32.09 6.00
N LYS A 128 21.20 32.63 7.01
CA LYS A 128 21.34 34.03 7.43
C LYS A 128 22.75 34.33 7.94
N VAL A 129 23.32 33.44 8.76
CA VAL A 129 24.71 33.56 9.25
C VAL A 129 25.69 33.54 8.08
N GLY A 130 25.55 32.60 7.15
CA GLY A 130 26.40 32.52 5.96
C GLY A 130 26.34 33.80 5.10
N LEU A 131 25.16 34.38 4.91
CA LEU A 131 24.99 35.66 4.20
C LEU A 131 25.66 36.83 4.94
N ASN A 132 25.53 36.88 6.27
CA ASN A 132 26.16 37.92 7.08
C ASN A 132 27.69 37.80 7.04
N MET A 133 28.25 36.58 7.13
CA MET A 133 29.69 36.35 7.02
C MET A 133 30.22 36.74 5.64
N LYS A 134 29.46 36.44 4.57
CA LYS A 134 29.80 36.89 3.21
C LYS A 134 29.83 38.42 3.13
N LYS A 135 28.81 39.10 3.67
CA LYS A 135 28.72 40.56 3.68
C LYS A 135 29.86 41.21 4.48
N GLU A 136 30.23 40.64 5.63
CA GLU A 136 31.36 41.14 6.43
C GLU A 136 32.68 41.01 5.66
N ARG A 137 32.89 39.89 4.96
CA ARG A 137 34.09 39.66 4.14
C ARG A 137 34.17 40.64 2.97
N GLU A 138 33.07 40.91 2.29
CA GLU A 138 33.01 41.88 1.18
C GLU A 138 33.20 43.33 1.67
N GLY A 139 32.69 43.67 2.85
CA GLY A 139 32.88 45.00 3.46
C GLY A 139 34.33 45.29 3.88
N ARG A 140 35.07 44.28 4.37
CA ARG A 140 36.49 44.43 4.72
C ARG A 140 37.40 44.51 3.50
N GLY A 141 37.07 43.85 2.39
CA GLY A 141 37.86 43.88 1.16
C GLY A 141 37.80 45.20 0.38
N SER A 142 36.78 46.03 0.61
CA SER A 142 36.62 47.33 -0.07
C SER A 142 37.29 48.51 0.65
N GLY A 143 37.67 48.35 1.93
CA GLY A 143 38.23 49.42 2.77
C GLY A 143 39.74 49.66 2.62
N ASP A 144 40.47 48.71 2.02
CA ASP A 144 41.95 48.71 1.97
C ASP A 144 42.54 49.29 0.65
N ILE A 145 41.73 49.91 -0.22
CA ILE A 145 42.17 50.40 -1.56
C ILE A 145 42.20 51.94 -1.69
N MET A 146 42.08 52.69 -0.61
CA MET A 146 42.41 54.13 -0.55
C MET A 146 43.19 54.31 0.74
N GLU A 147 44.50 54.56 0.73
CA GLU A 147 45.09 55.86 0.40
C GLU A 147 46.63 55.67 0.30
N THR A 148 47.23 55.96 -0.85
CA THR A 148 48.69 56.18 -1.05
C THR A 148 48.89 57.48 -1.80
#